data_AF-A0A7V1MPE9-F1
#
_entry.id   AF-A0A7V1MPE9-F1
#
_cell.length_a   1.000
_cell.length_b   1.000
_cell.length_c   1.000
_cell.angle_alpha   90.00
_cell.angle_beta   90.00
_cell.angle_gamma   90.00
#
_symmetry.space_group_name_H-M   'P 1'
#
loop_
_entity.id
_entity.type
_entity.pdbx_description
1 polymer ?
#
loop_
_entity_poly.entity_id
_entity_poly.type
_entity_poly.pdbx_seq_one_letter_code
_entity_poly.pdbx_strand_id
1 'polypeptide(L)' 'AIDEGCDVRGYYYWSFMDNFEWDMGYGMKFGLYAVDRKTQERTLRPSAQYYKNIVAQAKVA' A
#
# COMPACT_ATOMS: atom_id res chain seq x y z
N ALA A 1 -0.69 20.98 3.87
CA ALA A 1 0.63 20.72 3.27
C ALA A 1 0.76 21.22 1.84
N ILE A 2 0.21 20.54 0.81
CA ILE A 2 0.28 21.05 -0.59
C ILE A 2 -0.41 22.41 -0.71
N ASP A 3 -1.65 22.53 -0.22
CA ASP A 3 -2.41 23.79 -0.24
C ASP A 3 -1.78 24.90 0.64
N GLU A 4 -0.83 24.53 1.49
CA GLU A 4 -0.05 25.45 2.35
C GLU A 4 1.32 25.78 1.74
N GLY A 5 1.62 25.32 0.52
CA GLY A 5 2.84 25.65 -0.23
C GLY A 5 4.00 24.66 -0.08
N CYS A 6 3.81 23.49 0.54
CA CYS A 6 4.84 22.46 0.56
C CYS A 6 4.99 21.77 -0.82
N ASP A 7 6.22 21.63 -1.31
CA ASP A 7 6.53 20.90 -2.56
C ASP A 7 6.49 19.38 -2.35
N VAL A 8 5.28 18.82 -2.34
CA VAL A 8 5.05 17.36 -2.25
C VAL A 8 4.69 16.83 -3.63
N ARG A 9 5.55 15.96 -4.17
CA ARG A 9 5.45 15.48 -5.56
C ARG A 9 4.89 14.06 -5.69
N GLY A 10 4.70 13.36 -4.58
CA GLY A 10 4.25 11.98 -4.62
C GLY A 10 4.03 11.38 -3.25
N TYR A 11 3.47 10.18 -3.26
CA TYR A 11 3.16 9.39 -2.08
C TYR A 11 3.48 7.92 -2.35
N TYR A 12 4.13 7.26 -1.38
CA TYR A 12 4.36 5.83 -1.39
C TYR A 12 3.63 5.18 -0.23
N TYR A 13 2.78 4.21 -0.52
CA TYR A 13 2.12 3.41 0.49
C TYR A 13 3.05 2.31 1.00
N TRP A 14 3.24 2.25 2.33
CA TRP A 14 3.84 1.08 2.96
C TRP A 14 2.73 0.09 3.37
N SER A 15 2.66 -1.11 2.82
CA SER A 15 3.55 -1.72 1.84
C SER A 15 2.78 -2.29 0.65
N PHE A 16 3.49 -2.64 -0.41
CA PHE A 16 2.86 -3.27 -1.57
C PHE A 16 2.22 -4.63 -1.21
N MET A 17 2.90 -5.46 -0.41
CA MET A 17 2.42 -6.77 0.01
C MET A 17 2.85 -7.07 1.45
N ASP A 18 2.12 -7.96 2.12
CA ASP A 18 2.49 -8.41 3.46
C ASP A 18 3.93 -8.93 3.46
N ASN A 19 4.72 -8.45 4.40
CA ASN A 19 6.14 -8.76 4.52
C ASN A 19 6.50 -9.07 6.00
N PHE A 20 7.79 -9.17 6.28
CA PHE A 20 8.29 -9.34 7.64
C PHE A 20 8.41 -7.97 8.33
N GLU A 21 7.68 -7.79 9.42
CA GLU A 21 7.60 -6.54 10.19
C GLU A 21 8.43 -6.62 11.48
N TRP A 22 9.74 -6.80 11.30
CA TRP A 22 10.75 -6.68 12.37
C TRP A 22 10.36 -7.46 13.64
N ASP A 23 10.22 -6.75 14.77
CA ASP A 23 9.88 -7.32 16.08
C ASP A 23 8.54 -8.07 16.09
N MET A 24 7.64 -7.73 15.17
CA MET A 24 6.31 -8.34 15.04
C MET A 24 6.31 -9.57 14.12
N GLY A 25 7.45 -9.89 13.52
CA GLY A 25 7.59 -10.99 12.57
C GLY A 25 6.56 -10.88 11.45
N TYR A 26 5.75 -11.92 11.24
CA TYR A 26 4.70 -11.93 10.22
C TYR A 26 3.28 -11.77 10.79
N GLY A 27 3.17 -11.30 12.04
CA GLY A 27 1.89 -11.09 12.70
C GLY A 27 1.17 -9.85 12.18
N MET A 28 1.92 -8.78 11.91
CA MET A 28 1.39 -7.54 11.33
C MET A 28 1.29 -7.64 9.81
N LYS A 29 0.20 -7.09 9.25
CA LYS A 29 -0.15 -7.19 7.83
C LYS A 29 -0.54 -5.81 7.30
N PHE A 30 0.42 -5.10 6.70
CA PHE A 30 0.21 -3.76 6.15
C PHE A 30 0.03 -3.75 4.63
N GLY A 31 0.25 -4.88 3.95
CA GLY A 31 0.30 -4.94 2.51
C GLY A 31 -1.03 -4.65 1.84
N LEU A 32 -0.99 -3.99 0.68
CA LEU A 32 -2.13 -3.94 -0.25
C LEU A 32 -2.48 -5.35 -0.77
N TYR A 33 -1.49 -6.22 -0.90
CA TYR A 33 -1.68 -7.65 -1.18
C TYR A 33 -1.44 -8.48 0.07
N ALA A 34 -2.41 -9.35 0.41
CA ALA A 34 -2.19 -10.43 1.35
C ALA A 34 -1.26 -11.48 0.72
N VAL A 35 -0.38 -12.09 1.53
CA VAL A 35 0.55 -13.14 1.06
C VAL A 35 0.29 -14.41 1.85
N ASP A 36 -0.06 -15.50 1.15
CA ASP A 36 0.05 -16.85 1.72
C ASP A 36 1.53 -17.24 1.73
N ARG A 37 2.10 -17.44 2.92
CA ARG A 37 3.54 -17.73 3.03
C ARG A 37 3.90 -19.18 2.71
N LYS A 38 2.95 -20.11 2.76
CA LYS A 38 3.17 -21.51 2.38
C LYS A 38 3.20 -21.67 0.87
N THR A 39 2.26 -21.03 0.17
CA THR A 39 2.11 -21.18 -1.29
C THR A 39 2.72 -20.04 -2.09
N GLN A 40 3.02 -18.91 -1.43
CA GLN A 40 3.41 -17.65 -2.06
C GLN A 40 2.31 -17.05 -2.95
N GLU A 41 1.05 -17.42 -2.77
CA GLU A 41 -0.04 -16.76 -3.47
C GLU A 41 -0.26 -15.33 -2.94
N ARG A 42 -0.58 -14.39 -3.83
CA ARG A 42 -0.88 -13.00 -3.49
C ARG A 42 -2.34 -12.71 -3.77
N THR A 43 -3.07 -12.26 -2.76
CA THR A 43 -4.49 -11.90 -2.88
C THR A 43 -4.65 -10.40 -2.71
N LEU A 44 -5.27 -9.75 -3.70
CA LEU A 44 -5.57 -8.33 -3.66
C LEU A 44 -6.56 -8.04 -2.52
N ARG A 45 -6.23 -7.11 -1.62
CA ARG A 45 -7.16 -6.68 -0.56
C ARG A 45 -8.13 -5.60 -1.08
N PRO A 46 -9.30 -5.41 -0.43
CA PRO A 46 -10.20 -4.30 -0.75
C PRO A 46 -9.52 -2.93 -0.70
N SER A 47 -8.56 -2.73 0.21
CA SER A 47 -7.75 -1.51 0.30
C SER A 47 -6.94 -1.25 -0.97
N ALA A 48 -6.42 -2.29 -1.62
CA ALA A 48 -5.69 -2.16 -2.88
C ALA A 48 -6.61 -1.77 -4.03
N GLN A 49 -7.82 -2.32 -4.07
CA GLN A 49 -8.83 -1.93 -5.05
C GLN A 49 -9.25 -0.46 -4.84
N TYR A 50 -9.38 -0.02 -3.59
CA TYR A 50 -9.64 1.37 -3.25
C TYR A 50 -8.46 2.28 -3.66
N TYR A 51 -7.23 1.88 -3.35
CA TYR A 51 -6.02 2.61 -3.72
C TYR A 51 -5.89 2.75 -5.26
N LYS A 52 -6.21 1.70 -6.01
CA LYS A 52 -6.27 1.74 -7.48
C LYS A 52 -7.26 2.81 -7.97
N ASN A 53 -8.43 2.92 -7.34
CA ASN A 53 -9.43 3.92 -7.72
C ASN A 53 -8.96 5.34 -7.40
N ILE A 54 -8.30 5.57 -6.25
CA ILE A 54 -7.69 6.86 -5.92
C ILE A 54 -6.68 7.26 -7.01
N VAL A 55 -5.75 6.35 -7.34
CA VAL A 55 -4.73 6.63 -8.36
C VAL A 55 -5.36 6.87 -9.74
N ALA A 56 -6.39 6.12 -10.12
CA ALA A 56 -7.07 6.30 -11.39
C ALA A 56 -7.82 7.64 -11.50
N GLN A 57 -8.25 8.21 -10.38
CA GLN A 57 -8.94 9.50 -10.30
C GLN A 57 -7.97 10.66 -10.04
N ALA A 58 -6.73 10.36 -9.66
CA ALA A 58 -5.72 11.38 -9.41
C ALA A 58 -5.47 12.14 -10.71
N LYS A 59 -5.69 13.45 -10.66
CA LYS A 59 -5.29 14.34 -11.75
C LYS A 59 -3.77 14.41 -11.74
N VAL A 60 -3.14 13.87 -12.79
CA VAL A 60 -1.75 14.18 -13.06
C VAL A 60 -1.71 15.65 -13.46
N ALA A 61 -1.03 16.47 -12.67
CA ALA A 61 -0.80 17.88 -12.97
C ALA A 61 0.08 18.02 -14.21
#